data_AF-A0A963IQ68-F1
#
_entry.id   AF-A0A963IQ68-F1
#
_cell.length_a   1.000
_cell.length_b   1.000
_cell.length_c   1.000
_cell.angle_alpha   90.00
_cell.angle_beta   90.00
_cell.angle_gamma   90.00
#
_symmetry.space_group_name_H-M   'P 1'
#
loop_
_entity.id
_entity.type
_entity.pdbx_description
1 polymer ?
#
loop_
_entity_poly.entity_id
_entity_poly.type
_entity_poly.pdbx_seq_one_letter_code
_entity_poly.pdbx_strand_id
1 'polypeptide(L)'
;LDIDADFLITDLCPMDVLLQRIGRLHRHANERPEAYRIAQVLVLTPLGDDLTPLLTHAKNGLGRHRNGGGVYDDLRILEATRRLLAETPEVHIPDDNRFLVEAATHPARLEALQTELGEAWQSLAAKLEGDVSAEKTIGHLHTLDVEREFGEEEFPSGVQVGTRLGAQDRVVHFDPEQPGPFGELLKTLPIRYHLLPKDLSPDAEPTAVTHQEDCTSFRLGEALFRYSRLGLERLKDQ
;
A
#
# COMPACT_ATOMS: atom_id res chain seq x y z
N LEU A 1 -16.08 0.12 -3.68
CA LEU A 1 -16.22 0.74 -5.01
C LEU A 1 -16.80 -0.29 -5.96
N ASP A 2 -18.01 -0.01 -6.45
CA ASP A 2 -18.74 -0.89 -7.36
C ASP A 2 -18.42 -0.47 -8.80
N ILE A 3 -17.46 -1.18 -9.41
CA ILE A 3 -16.96 -0.92 -10.76
C ILE A 3 -17.01 -2.24 -11.52
N ASP A 4 -17.33 -2.13 -12.81
CA ASP A 4 -17.23 -3.20 -13.79
C ASP A 4 -16.32 -2.77 -14.93
N ALA A 5 -15.23 -3.51 -15.13
CA ALA A 5 -14.28 -3.32 -16.20
C ALA A 5 -14.37 -4.47 -17.21
N ASP A 6 -14.17 -4.16 -18.49
CA ASP A 6 -14.08 -5.13 -19.58
C ASP A 6 -12.71 -5.83 -19.64
N PHE A 7 -11.67 -5.15 -19.15
CA PHE A 7 -10.28 -5.60 -19.13
C PHE A 7 -9.55 -5.04 -17.91
N LEU A 8 -8.68 -5.83 -17.28
CA LEU A 8 -7.94 -5.42 -16.09
C LEU A 8 -6.44 -5.42 -16.38
N ILE A 9 -5.78 -4.27 -16.17
CA ILE A 9 -4.32 -4.17 -16.10
C ILE A 9 -3.94 -3.87 -14.66
N THR A 10 -2.99 -4.62 -14.12
CA THR A 10 -2.60 -4.50 -12.72
C THR A 10 -1.13 -4.80 -12.54
N ASP A 11 -0.47 -4.06 -11.64
CA ASP A 11 0.83 -4.48 -11.12
C ASP A 11 0.70 -5.81 -10.37
N LEU A 12 1.80 -6.58 -10.33
CA LEU A 12 1.94 -7.73 -9.46
C LEU A 12 1.63 -7.33 -8.01
N CYS A 13 0.82 -8.12 -7.34
CA CYS A 13 0.42 -7.93 -5.95
C CYS A 13 0.13 -9.30 -5.33
N PRO A 14 -0.06 -9.38 -4.00
CA PRO A 14 -0.46 -10.64 -3.35
C PRO A 14 -1.73 -11.22 -3.98
N MET A 15 -1.83 -12.55 -4.04
CA MET A 15 -2.91 -13.25 -4.74
C MET A 15 -4.31 -12.86 -4.26
N ASP A 16 -4.50 -12.68 -2.96
CA ASP A 16 -5.76 -12.22 -2.38
C ASP A 16 -6.14 -10.81 -2.84
N VAL A 17 -5.18 -9.89 -2.89
CA VAL A 17 -5.35 -8.53 -3.44
C VAL A 17 -5.66 -8.58 -4.94
N LEU A 18 -4.98 -9.47 -5.68
CA LEU A 18 -5.24 -9.67 -7.10
C LEU A 18 -6.68 -10.16 -7.34
N LEU A 19 -7.13 -11.16 -6.60
CA LEU A 19 -8.51 -11.66 -6.67
C LEU A 19 -9.53 -10.58 -6.30
N GLN A 20 -9.24 -9.72 -5.33
CA GLN A 20 -10.09 -8.57 -5.01
C GLN A 20 -10.22 -7.59 -6.19
N ARG A 21 -9.14 -7.36 -6.95
CA ARG A 21 -9.13 -6.54 -8.17
C ARG A 21 -9.89 -7.25 -9.31
N ILE A 22 -9.70 -8.55 -9.47
CA ILE A 22 -10.44 -9.39 -10.43
C ILE A 22 -11.94 -9.37 -10.14
N GLY A 23 -12.37 -9.21 -8.88
CA GLY A 23 -13.78 -9.00 -8.54
C GLY A 23 -14.41 -7.70 -9.07
N ARG A 24 -13.67 -6.89 -9.83
CA ARG A 24 -14.16 -5.73 -10.61
C ARG A 24 -14.10 -5.98 -12.13
N LEU A 25 -13.45 -7.06 -12.57
CA LEU A 25 -13.48 -7.53 -13.94
C LEU A 25 -14.75 -8.33 -14.16
N HIS A 26 -15.50 -7.96 -15.19
CA HIS A 26 -16.74 -8.63 -15.58
C HIS A 26 -17.75 -8.78 -14.43
N ARG A 27 -17.83 -7.76 -13.57
CA ARG A 27 -18.57 -7.82 -12.30
C ARG A 27 -20.09 -7.88 -12.49
N HIS A 28 -20.61 -7.23 -13.53
CA HIS A 28 -22.02 -7.22 -13.87
C HIS A 28 -22.25 -7.95 -15.20
N ALA A 29 -23.44 -8.54 -15.36
CA ALA A 29 -23.84 -9.19 -16.61
C ALA A 29 -24.21 -8.13 -17.65
N ASN A 30 -23.21 -7.66 -18.40
CA ASN A 30 -23.33 -6.64 -19.44
C ASN A 30 -22.98 -7.21 -20.82
N GLU A 31 -23.53 -6.63 -21.88
CA GLU A 31 -23.06 -6.87 -23.24
C GLU A 31 -21.67 -6.24 -23.41
N ARG A 32 -20.70 -7.03 -23.89
CA ARG A 32 -19.30 -6.60 -24.05
C ARG A 32 -18.89 -6.57 -25.52
N PRO A 33 -18.01 -5.64 -25.92
CA PRO A 33 -17.41 -5.66 -27.24
C PRO A 33 -16.73 -7.00 -27.52
N GLU A 34 -16.68 -7.43 -28.79
CA GLU A 34 -16.15 -8.74 -29.19
C GLU A 34 -14.78 -9.05 -28.57
N ALA A 35 -13.86 -8.07 -28.60
CA ALA A 35 -12.50 -8.22 -28.08
C ALA A 35 -12.42 -8.44 -26.56
N TYR A 36 -13.49 -8.19 -25.81
CA TYR A 36 -13.53 -8.25 -24.34
C TYR A 36 -14.64 -9.15 -23.80
N ARG A 37 -15.16 -10.07 -24.62
CA ARG A 37 -16.14 -11.07 -24.16
C ARG A 37 -15.55 -12.08 -23.19
N ILE A 38 -14.26 -12.34 -23.30
CA ILE A 38 -13.53 -13.20 -22.38
C ILE A 38 -12.84 -12.31 -21.36
N ALA A 39 -13.08 -12.58 -20.08
CA ALA A 39 -12.43 -11.88 -18.99
C ALA A 39 -10.92 -12.10 -19.06
N GLN A 40 -10.15 -11.01 -19.12
CA GLN A 40 -8.69 -11.05 -19.18
C GLN A 40 -8.06 -10.08 -18.20
N VAL A 41 -6.96 -10.54 -17.59
CA VAL A 41 -6.13 -9.77 -16.67
C VAL A 41 -4.71 -9.76 -17.22
N LEU A 42 -4.16 -8.55 -17.42
CA LEU A 42 -2.75 -8.36 -17.70
C LEU A 42 -2.04 -7.97 -16.41
N VAL A 43 -1.23 -8.89 -15.88
CA VAL A 43 -0.40 -8.65 -14.70
C VAL A 43 0.98 -8.17 -15.14
N LEU A 44 1.37 -6.98 -14.68
CA LEU A 44 2.68 -6.40 -14.96
C LEU A 44 3.71 -6.95 -13.97
N THR A 45 4.74 -7.62 -14.49
CA THR A 45 5.87 -8.15 -13.72
C THR A 45 7.13 -7.33 -13.97
N PRO A 46 8.09 -7.33 -13.03
CA PRO A 46 9.42 -6.78 -13.27
C PRO A 46 10.12 -7.44 -14.47
N LEU A 47 10.99 -6.68 -15.13
CA LEU A 47 11.77 -7.16 -16.26
C LEU A 47 12.58 -8.42 -15.90
N GLY A 48 12.51 -9.42 -16.77
CA GLY A 48 13.24 -10.69 -16.59
C GLY A 48 12.56 -11.68 -15.64
N ASP A 49 11.34 -11.39 -15.18
CA ASP A 49 10.55 -12.25 -14.29
C ASP A 49 11.30 -12.65 -13.00
N ASP A 50 12.20 -11.77 -12.55
CA ASP A 50 13.03 -11.95 -11.36
C ASP A 50 12.76 -10.82 -10.34
N LEU A 51 12.32 -11.22 -9.14
CA LEU A 51 12.07 -10.30 -8.04
C LEU A 51 13.31 -10.10 -7.15
N THR A 52 14.39 -10.85 -7.34
CA THR A 52 15.63 -10.79 -6.54
C THR A 52 16.21 -9.37 -6.45
N PRO A 53 16.26 -8.55 -7.53
CA PRO A 53 16.75 -7.18 -7.43
C PRO A 53 15.96 -6.32 -6.43
N LEU A 54 14.68 -6.62 -6.24
CA LEU A 54 13.78 -5.89 -5.35
C LEU A 54 14.03 -6.18 -3.87
N LEU A 55 14.80 -7.22 -3.54
CA LEU A 55 15.23 -7.50 -2.17
C LEU A 55 16.06 -6.36 -1.57
N THR A 56 16.78 -5.62 -2.43
CA THR A 56 17.64 -4.50 -2.03
C THR A 56 17.15 -3.16 -2.53
N HIS A 57 16.29 -3.16 -3.56
CA HIS A 57 15.83 -1.94 -4.22
C HIS A 57 14.32 -2.00 -4.49
N ALA A 58 13.52 -1.67 -3.48
CA ALA A 58 12.07 -1.61 -3.64
C ALA A 58 11.67 -0.63 -4.75
N LYS A 59 10.70 -1.05 -5.57
CA LYS A 59 10.22 -0.29 -6.72
C LYS A 59 8.74 -0.58 -6.96
N ASN A 60 7.97 0.45 -7.34
CA ASN A 60 6.54 0.33 -7.64
C ASN A 60 5.73 -0.36 -6.53
N GLY A 61 6.10 -0.13 -5.26
CA GLY A 61 5.46 -0.76 -4.09
C GLY A 61 5.89 -2.20 -3.81
N LEU A 62 6.73 -2.80 -4.66
CA LEU A 62 7.27 -4.15 -4.47
C LEU A 62 8.57 -4.09 -3.67
N GLY A 63 8.64 -4.88 -2.60
CA GLY A 63 9.82 -5.02 -1.75
C GLY A 63 9.90 -4.01 -0.62
N ARG A 64 10.94 -4.16 0.20
CA ARG A 64 11.13 -3.40 1.44
C ARG A 64 11.83 -2.08 1.23
N HIS A 65 11.32 -1.03 1.88
CA HIS A 65 12.03 0.24 1.99
C HIS A 65 13.26 0.10 2.89
N ARG A 66 14.22 1.01 2.71
CA ARG A 66 15.47 1.02 3.51
C ARG A 66 15.24 1.17 5.02
N ASN A 67 14.13 1.80 5.40
CA ASN A 67 13.78 2.07 6.79
C ASN A 67 12.82 1.01 7.38
N GLY A 68 12.65 -0.13 6.70
CA GLY A 68 11.65 -1.15 7.06
C GLY A 68 10.30 -0.90 6.39
N GLY A 69 9.46 -1.95 6.42
CA GLY A 69 8.14 -1.96 5.78
C GLY A 69 8.16 -1.80 4.26
N GLY A 70 6.98 -1.62 3.68
CA GLY A 70 6.73 -1.49 2.25
C GLY A 70 5.24 -1.56 1.96
N VAL A 71 4.83 -1.35 0.70
CA VAL A 71 3.43 -1.62 0.31
C VAL A 71 3.20 -3.13 0.26
N TYR A 72 4.09 -3.84 -0.43
CA TYR A 72 4.18 -5.30 -0.45
C TYR A 72 5.63 -5.69 -0.13
N ASP A 73 5.94 -5.75 1.16
CA ASP A 73 7.28 -5.99 1.70
C ASP A 73 7.69 -7.47 1.67
N ASP A 74 6.74 -8.40 1.80
CA ASP A 74 7.01 -9.83 1.65
C ASP A 74 7.07 -10.26 0.18
N LEU A 75 8.26 -10.16 -0.42
CA LEU A 75 8.50 -10.60 -1.79
C LEU A 75 8.27 -12.10 -2.00
N ARG A 76 8.26 -12.94 -0.93
CA ARG A 76 8.01 -14.39 -1.07
C ARG A 76 6.58 -14.63 -1.52
N ILE A 77 5.62 -13.86 -1.01
CA ILE A 77 4.21 -13.91 -1.42
C ILE A 77 4.07 -13.48 -2.87
N LEU A 78 4.78 -12.42 -3.29
CA LEU A 78 4.75 -11.92 -4.66
C LEU A 78 5.36 -12.92 -5.64
N GLU A 79 6.47 -13.58 -5.26
CA GLU A 79 7.10 -14.61 -6.09
C GLU A 79 6.22 -15.85 -6.19
N ALA A 80 5.60 -16.29 -5.08
CA ALA A 80 4.64 -17.39 -5.11
C ALA A 80 3.44 -17.06 -6.01
N THR A 81 2.91 -15.84 -5.92
CA THR A 81 1.83 -15.36 -6.80
C THR A 81 2.26 -15.37 -8.27
N ARG A 82 3.45 -14.83 -8.58
CA ARG A 82 4.00 -14.79 -9.94
C ARG A 82 4.15 -16.19 -10.54
N ARG A 83 4.71 -17.14 -9.77
CA ARG A 83 4.88 -18.54 -10.20
C ARG A 83 3.52 -19.21 -10.45
N LEU A 84 2.55 -19.04 -9.55
CA LEU A 84 1.21 -19.61 -9.72
C LEU A 84 0.51 -19.09 -10.97
N LEU A 85 0.62 -17.79 -11.27
CA LEU A 85 0.05 -17.19 -12.48
C LEU A 85 0.73 -17.71 -13.76
N ALA A 86 2.03 -17.96 -13.70
CA ALA A 86 2.77 -18.54 -14.83
C ALA A 86 2.42 -20.02 -15.05
N GLU A 87 2.19 -20.77 -13.97
CA GLU A 87 1.79 -22.18 -14.02
C GLU A 87 0.32 -22.35 -14.41
N THR A 88 -0.55 -21.43 -13.97
CA THR A 88 -2.01 -21.51 -14.10
C THR A 88 -2.57 -20.20 -14.69
N PRO A 89 -2.42 -19.98 -16.01
CA PRO A 89 -2.84 -18.73 -16.64
C PRO A 89 -4.36 -18.60 -16.81
N GLU A 90 -5.09 -19.72 -16.74
CA GLU A 90 -6.56 -19.76 -16.73
C GLU A 90 -7.06 -20.10 -15.33
N VAL A 91 -7.94 -19.27 -14.78
CA VAL A 91 -8.45 -19.39 -13.41
C VAL A 91 -9.97 -19.48 -13.42
N HIS A 92 -10.51 -20.47 -12.73
CA HIS A 92 -11.95 -20.68 -12.56
C HIS A 92 -12.42 -20.09 -11.22
N ILE A 93 -13.06 -18.94 -11.30
CA ILE A 93 -13.63 -18.25 -10.14
C ILE A 93 -15.08 -18.70 -9.96
N PRO A 94 -15.54 -19.04 -8.73
CA PRO A 94 -14.84 -18.90 -7.45
C PRO A 94 -14.05 -20.13 -6.99
N ASP A 95 -14.07 -21.23 -7.73
CA ASP A 95 -13.57 -22.54 -7.30
C ASP A 95 -12.08 -22.52 -6.92
N ASP A 96 -11.26 -21.77 -7.68
CA ASP A 96 -9.82 -21.68 -7.47
C ASP A 96 -9.41 -20.68 -6.39
N ASN A 97 -10.32 -19.82 -5.90
CA ASN A 97 -9.99 -18.71 -4.99
C ASN A 97 -9.20 -19.18 -3.78
N ARG A 98 -9.71 -20.21 -3.10
CA ARG A 98 -9.09 -20.71 -1.87
C ARG A 98 -7.72 -21.28 -2.14
N PHE A 99 -7.60 -22.11 -3.18
CA PHE A 99 -6.34 -22.73 -3.56
C PHE A 99 -5.29 -21.67 -3.90
N LEU A 100 -5.64 -20.68 -4.73
CA LEU A 100 -4.71 -19.65 -5.15
C LEU A 100 -4.19 -18.83 -3.96
N VAL A 101 -5.08 -18.42 -3.04
CA VAL A 101 -4.67 -17.67 -1.85
C VAL A 101 -3.79 -18.52 -0.95
N GLU A 102 -4.19 -19.75 -0.62
CA GLU A 102 -3.40 -20.62 0.26
C GLU A 102 -2.05 -20.97 -0.37
N ALA A 103 -2.01 -21.28 -1.67
CA ALA A 103 -0.76 -21.63 -2.36
C ALA A 103 0.23 -20.45 -2.39
N ALA A 104 -0.26 -19.21 -2.47
CA ALA A 104 0.57 -18.01 -2.50
C ALA A 104 0.99 -17.48 -1.12
N THR A 105 0.30 -17.88 -0.04
CA THR A 105 0.48 -17.26 1.30
C THR A 105 0.79 -18.24 2.41
N HIS A 106 0.61 -19.56 2.21
CA HIS A 106 0.76 -20.54 3.28
C HIS A 106 2.21 -20.57 3.80
N PRO A 107 2.45 -20.47 5.13
CA PRO A 107 3.81 -20.36 5.69
C PRO A 107 4.79 -21.44 5.22
N ALA A 108 4.37 -22.70 5.23
CA ALA A 108 5.21 -23.81 4.77
C ALA A 108 5.60 -23.72 3.28
N ARG A 109 4.76 -23.12 2.43
CA ARG A 109 5.09 -22.89 1.02
C ARG A 109 6.13 -21.78 0.89
N LEU A 110 5.97 -20.70 1.64
CA LEU A 110 6.90 -19.58 1.65
C LEU A 110 8.28 -19.99 2.21
N GLU A 111 8.31 -20.87 3.21
CA GLU A 111 9.53 -21.43 3.79
C GLU A 111 10.28 -22.34 2.79
N ALA A 112 9.55 -23.19 2.06
CA ALA A 112 10.14 -23.98 0.98
C ALA A 112 10.69 -23.07 -0.14
N LEU A 113 9.93 -22.05 -0.53
CA LEU A 113 10.30 -21.10 -1.58
C LEU A 113 11.57 -20.30 -1.23
N GLN A 114 11.67 -19.74 -0.02
CA GLN A 114 12.88 -19.02 0.39
C GLN A 114 14.11 -19.94 0.47
N THR A 115 13.91 -21.22 0.79
CA THR A 115 15.00 -22.20 0.84
C THR A 115 15.50 -22.49 -0.57
N GLU A 116 14.58 -22.70 -1.51
CA GLU A 116 14.86 -22.90 -2.94
C GLU A 116 15.61 -21.71 -3.55
N LEU A 117 15.17 -20.48 -3.24
CA LEU A 117 15.73 -19.24 -3.82
C LEU A 117 17.05 -18.78 -3.15
N GLY A 118 17.45 -19.41 -2.04
CA GLY A 118 18.77 -19.24 -1.42
C GLY A 118 18.86 -18.16 -0.33
N GLU A 119 20.09 -17.89 0.10
CA GLU A 119 20.40 -17.13 1.32
C GLU A 119 19.82 -15.70 1.34
N ALA A 120 19.75 -15.03 0.20
CA ALA A 120 19.22 -13.68 0.11
C ALA A 120 17.72 -13.62 0.48
N TRP A 121 16.96 -14.65 0.09
CA TRP A 121 15.53 -14.77 0.38
C TRP A 121 15.28 -15.24 1.82
N GLN A 122 16.12 -16.12 2.34
CA GLN A 122 16.10 -16.47 3.78
C GLN A 122 16.43 -15.27 4.66
N SER A 123 17.36 -14.42 4.22
CA SER A 123 17.68 -13.16 4.92
C SER A 123 16.50 -12.18 4.91
N LEU A 124 15.70 -12.12 3.85
CA LEU A 124 14.44 -11.36 3.84
C LEU A 124 13.45 -11.94 4.87
N ALA A 125 13.28 -13.25 4.90
CA ALA A 125 12.38 -13.92 5.84
C ALA A 125 12.73 -13.62 7.31
N ALA A 126 14.01 -13.72 7.67
CA ALA A 126 14.48 -13.38 9.02
C ALA A 126 14.20 -11.91 9.39
N LYS A 127 14.33 -10.98 8.44
CA LYS A 127 13.98 -9.56 8.65
C LYS A 127 12.48 -9.36 8.85
N LEU A 128 11.64 -10.06 8.09
CA LEU A 128 10.17 -9.99 8.23
C LEU A 128 9.74 -10.56 9.59
N GLU A 129 10.29 -11.70 10.00
CA GLU A 129 10.00 -12.31 11.30
C GLU A 129 10.44 -11.41 12.46
N GLY A 130 11.60 -10.74 12.33
CA GLY A 130 12.07 -9.74 13.28
C GLY A 130 11.09 -8.58 13.45
N ASP A 131 10.60 -8.01 12.34
CA ASP A 131 9.62 -6.92 12.37
C ASP A 131 8.30 -7.36 13.03
N VAL A 132 7.74 -8.50 12.59
CA VAL A 132 6.49 -9.04 13.13
C VAL A 132 6.61 -9.30 14.64
N SER A 133 7.76 -9.78 15.10
CA SER A 133 8.02 -10.02 16.53
C SER A 133 8.09 -8.71 17.31
N ALA A 134 8.74 -7.68 16.76
CA ALA A 134 8.79 -6.35 17.36
C ALA A 134 7.37 -5.73 17.44
N GLU A 135 6.59 -5.79 16.37
CA GLU A 135 5.22 -5.28 16.33
C GLU A 135 4.29 -6.01 17.30
N LYS A 136 4.38 -7.34 17.41
CA LYS A 136 3.62 -8.12 18.40
C LYS A 136 3.97 -7.71 19.82
N THR A 137 5.24 -7.45 20.10
CA THR A 137 5.71 -7.01 21.42
C THR A 137 5.14 -5.63 21.76
N ILE A 138 5.21 -4.67 20.83
CA ILE A 138 4.63 -3.34 21.01
C ILE A 138 3.10 -3.44 21.18
N GLY A 139 2.45 -4.25 20.36
CA GLY A 139 1.01 -4.50 20.45
C GLY A 139 0.63 -5.00 21.84
N HIS A 140 1.35 -5.98 22.37
CA HIS A 140 1.13 -6.51 23.71
C HIS A 140 1.36 -5.47 24.83
N LEU A 141 2.34 -4.58 24.67
CA LEU A 141 2.55 -3.48 25.62
C LEU A 141 1.43 -2.42 25.58
N HIS A 142 0.67 -2.35 24.47
CA HIS A 142 -0.43 -1.41 24.29
C HIS A 142 -1.81 -2.05 24.53
N THR A 143 -1.90 -3.37 24.75
CA THR A 143 -3.18 -4.02 25.07
C THR A 143 -3.61 -3.65 26.48
N LEU A 144 -4.86 -3.21 26.62
CA LEU A 144 -5.53 -3.10 27.91
C LEU A 144 -5.95 -4.49 28.39
N ASP A 145 -5.76 -4.78 29.68
CA ASP A 145 -6.30 -5.99 30.28
C ASP A 145 -7.81 -5.83 30.50
N VAL A 146 -8.60 -6.48 29.64
CA VAL A 146 -10.07 -6.41 29.69
C VAL A 146 -10.69 -7.16 30.87
N GLU A 147 -9.89 -7.95 31.60
CA GLU A 147 -10.32 -8.65 32.81
C GLU A 147 -10.16 -7.79 34.09
N ARG A 148 -9.52 -6.60 33.99
CA ARG A 148 -9.39 -5.64 35.09
C ARG A 148 -10.52 -4.62 35.10
N GLU A 149 -10.85 -4.10 36.29
CA GLU A 149 -11.88 -3.07 36.41
C GLU A 149 -11.40 -1.72 35.84
N PHE A 150 -12.33 -0.99 35.22
CA PHE A 150 -12.05 0.32 34.64
C PHE A 150 -11.57 1.30 35.71
N GLY A 151 -10.33 1.80 35.56
CA GLY A 151 -9.70 2.74 36.49
C GLY A 151 -8.60 2.13 37.38
N GLU A 152 -8.40 0.82 37.36
CA GLU A 152 -7.26 0.16 38.05
C GLU A 152 -5.94 0.27 37.25
N GLU A 153 -6.04 0.54 35.95
CA GLU A 153 -4.91 0.74 35.03
C GLU A 153 -4.89 2.18 34.50
N GLU A 154 -3.76 2.85 34.67
CA GLU A 154 -3.53 4.17 34.06
C GLU A 154 -3.13 4.00 32.59
N PHE A 155 -3.64 4.89 31.73
CA PHE A 155 -3.17 4.93 30.35
C PHE A 155 -1.66 5.25 30.32
N PRO A 156 -0.86 4.53 29.52
CA PRO A 156 0.58 4.76 29.45
C PRO A 156 0.88 6.20 29.01
N SER A 157 1.56 6.96 29.87
CA SER A 157 2.00 8.33 29.57
C SER A 157 3.26 8.32 28.68
N GLY A 158 3.26 9.12 27.61
CA GLY A 158 4.41 9.23 26.70
C GLY A 158 4.43 8.21 25.55
N VAL A 159 3.34 7.45 25.39
CA VAL A 159 3.16 6.50 24.29
C VAL A 159 2.00 6.96 23.41
N GLN A 160 2.25 7.08 22.11
CA GLN A 160 1.20 7.43 21.15
C GLN A 160 0.44 6.15 20.78
N VAL A 161 -0.69 5.91 21.45
CA VAL A 161 -1.53 4.72 21.23
C VAL A 161 -2.32 4.89 19.94
N GLY A 162 -2.06 4.03 18.95
CA GLY A 162 -2.79 3.99 17.68
C GLY A 162 -3.18 2.55 17.32
N THR A 163 -4.40 2.35 16.80
CA THR A 163 -4.90 1.03 16.37
C THR A 163 -4.23 0.52 15.09
N ARG A 164 -3.52 1.40 14.37
CA ARG A 164 -2.55 1.04 13.34
C ARG A 164 -1.17 1.50 13.78
N LEU A 165 -0.25 0.56 13.96
CA LEU A 165 1.17 0.85 14.09
C LEU A 165 1.65 1.41 12.74
N GLY A 166 2.15 2.64 12.70
CA GLY A 166 2.57 3.26 11.46
C GLY A 166 2.57 4.79 11.49
N ALA A 167 3.10 5.37 10.42
CA ALA A 167 3.29 6.79 10.30
C ALA A 167 1.97 7.53 9.98
N GLN A 168 1.79 8.70 10.59
CA GLN A 168 0.53 9.43 10.59
C GLN A 168 0.44 10.39 9.41
N ASP A 169 -0.60 10.22 8.60
CA ASP A 169 -0.98 11.21 7.59
C ASP A 169 -1.47 12.49 8.26
N ARG A 170 -1.26 13.63 7.60
CA ARG A 170 -1.68 14.94 8.09
C ARG A 170 -2.75 15.52 7.21
N VAL A 171 -3.84 16.00 7.79
CA VAL A 171 -4.84 16.78 7.05
C VAL A 171 -4.48 18.25 7.19
N VAL A 172 -4.30 18.94 6.06
CA VAL A 172 -4.17 20.40 6.05
C VAL A 172 -5.50 21.04 5.70
N HIS A 173 -5.73 22.22 6.27
CA HIS A 173 -6.92 23.03 6.06
C HIS A 173 -6.55 24.30 5.31
N PHE A 174 -7.40 24.71 4.37
CA PHE A 174 -7.25 25.96 3.63
C PHE A 174 -8.34 26.94 4.02
N ASP A 175 -7.95 28.10 4.54
CA ASP A 175 -8.83 29.22 4.83
C ASP A 175 -8.20 30.52 4.30
N PRO A 176 -8.78 31.16 3.26
CA PRO A 176 -10.00 30.76 2.55
C PRO A 176 -9.82 29.47 1.72
N GLU A 177 -10.95 28.84 1.37
CA GLU A 177 -10.98 27.67 0.49
C GLU A 177 -10.31 27.98 -0.85
N GLN A 178 -9.58 27.01 -1.40
CA GLN A 178 -8.81 27.17 -2.64
C GLN A 178 -9.50 26.48 -3.81
N PRO A 179 -9.30 26.89 -5.06
CA PRO A 179 -9.80 26.11 -6.19
C PRO A 179 -9.05 24.77 -6.27
N GLY A 180 -9.79 23.67 -6.43
CA GLY A 180 -9.26 22.36 -6.70
C GLY A 180 -9.05 22.12 -8.21
N PRO A 181 -8.25 21.11 -8.58
CA PRO A 181 -7.93 20.79 -9.98
C PRO A 181 -9.11 20.24 -10.79
N PHE A 182 -10.25 19.99 -10.14
CA PHE A 182 -11.47 19.46 -10.76
C PHE A 182 -12.64 20.45 -10.67
N GLY A 183 -12.36 21.72 -10.39
CA GLY A 183 -13.37 22.79 -10.30
C GLY A 183 -14.11 22.90 -8.96
N GLU A 184 -13.94 21.92 -8.06
CA GLU A 184 -14.49 21.95 -6.70
C GLU A 184 -13.58 22.72 -5.73
N LEU A 185 -14.17 23.34 -4.70
CA LEU A 185 -13.40 24.04 -3.67
C LEU A 185 -12.67 23.06 -2.76
N LEU A 186 -11.37 23.27 -2.61
CA LEU A 186 -10.45 22.56 -1.75
C LEU A 186 -10.44 23.21 -0.37
N LYS A 187 -11.16 22.59 0.57
CA LYS A 187 -11.14 22.95 1.99
C LYS A 187 -10.08 22.21 2.79
N THR A 188 -9.90 20.92 2.50
CA THR A 188 -8.98 20.05 3.22
C THR A 188 -8.23 19.13 2.28
N LEU A 189 -6.96 18.89 2.56
CA LEU A 189 -6.12 17.98 1.77
C LEU A 189 -5.35 17.03 2.69
N PRO A 190 -5.57 15.70 2.62
CA PRO A 190 -4.73 14.74 3.32
C PRO A 190 -3.37 14.63 2.63
N ILE A 191 -2.31 14.72 3.41
CA ILE A 191 -0.92 14.59 2.99
C ILE A 191 -0.36 13.32 3.63
N ARG A 192 0.13 12.42 2.78
CA ARG A 192 0.71 11.16 3.24
C ARG A 192 1.98 11.41 4.04
N TYR A 193 2.19 10.65 5.11
CA TYR A 193 3.33 10.82 6.02
C TYR A 193 4.68 10.88 5.29
N HIS A 194 4.87 10.08 4.24
CA HIS A 194 6.13 9.97 3.50
C HIS A 194 6.44 11.22 2.65
N LEU A 195 5.46 12.11 2.44
CA LEU A 195 5.66 13.41 1.81
C LEU A 195 5.98 14.51 2.84
N LEU A 196 5.65 14.31 4.13
CA LEU A 196 5.83 15.32 5.16
C LEU A 196 7.31 15.58 5.47
N PRO A 197 7.70 16.82 5.79
CA PRO A 197 8.99 17.12 6.41
C PRO A 197 9.12 16.41 7.76
N LYS A 198 10.33 15.95 8.10
CA LYS A 198 10.59 15.21 9.35
C LYS A 198 10.34 16.05 10.61
N ASP A 199 10.70 17.33 10.56
CA ASP A 199 10.62 18.24 11.70
C ASP A 199 9.42 19.19 11.60
N LEU A 200 8.34 18.73 10.97
CA LEU A 200 7.13 19.55 10.80
C LEU A 200 6.42 19.72 12.15
N SER A 201 6.23 20.96 12.58
CA SER A 201 5.43 21.29 13.78
C SER A 201 4.03 20.67 13.70
N PRO A 202 3.48 20.11 14.79
CA PRO A 202 2.09 19.64 14.86
C PRO A 202 1.06 20.70 14.46
N ASP A 203 1.39 21.98 14.61
CA ASP A 203 0.50 23.11 14.30
C ASP A 203 0.84 23.81 12.97
N ALA A 204 1.72 23.23 12.15
CA ALA A 204 2.06 23.79 10.84
C ALA A 204 0.84 23.87 9.88
N GLU A 205 0.57 25.06 9.37
CA GLU A 205 -0.51 25.32 8.41
C GLU A 205 0.05 25.60 7.00
N PRO A 206 -0.76 25.43 5.94
CA PRO A 206 -0.40 25.86 4.60
C PRO A 206 -0.12 27.35 4.53
N THR A 207 1.00 27.72 3.92
CA THR A 207 1.39 29.12 3.68
C THR A 207 1.72 29.33 2.21
N ALA A 208 1.85 30.60 1.77
CA ALA A 208 2.20 30.96 0.39
C ALA A 208 1.33 30.23 -0.66
N VAL A 209 0.03 30.13 -0.38
CA VAL A 209 -0.91 29.41 -1.24
C VAL A 209 -1.14 30.22 -2.50
N THR A 210 -0.93 29.60 -3.66
CA THR A 210 -1.13 30.20 -4.98
C THR A 210 -1.88 29.23 -5.87
N HIS A 211 -2.72 29.76 -6.76
CA HIS A 211 -3.46 28.97 -7.73
C HIS A 211 -3.17 29.49 -9.15
N GLN A 212 -2.78 28.58 -10.04
CA GLN A 212 -2.52 28.86 -11.46
C GLN A 212 -2.92 27.63 -12.28
N GLU A 213 -3.68 27.82 -13.38
CA GLU A 213 -3.99 26.75 -14.36
C GLU A 213 -4.45 25.42 -13.73
N ASP A 214 -5.50 25.45 -12.90
CA ASP A 214 -6.05 24.27 -12.20
C ASP A 214 -5.05 23.59 -11.24
N CYS A 215 -4.05 24.34 -10.78
CA CYS A 215 -3.00 23.84 -9.92
C CYS A 215 -2.83 24.73 -8.69
N THR A 216 -2.94 24.13 -7.51
CA THR A 216 -2.77 24.82 -6.23
C THR A 216 -1.43 24.47 -5.64
N SER A 217 -0.57 25.47 -5.44
CA SER A 217 0.75 25.33 -4.82
C SER A 217 0.75 25.98 -3.45
N PHE A 218 1.41 25.36 -2.47
CA PHE A 218 1.50 25.89 -1.11
C PHE A 218 2.76 25.38 -0.42
N ARG A 219 3.20 26.08 0.61
CA ARG A 219 4.27 25.66 1.50
C ARG A 219 3.68 25.05 2.77
N LEU A 220 4.33 24.01 3.28
CA LEU A 220 4.07 23.44 4.59
C LEU A 220 5.40 23.27 5.32
N GLY A 221 5.69 24.19 6.25
CA GLY A 221 7.05 24.45 6.70
C GLY A 221 7.93 24.90 5.53
N GLU A 222 9.13 24.31 5.41
CA GLU A 222 10.05 24.61 4.30
C GLU A 222 9.68 23.92 2.99
N ALA A 223 8.85 22.88 3.01
CA ALA A 223 8.56 22.09 1.82
C ALA A 223 7.50 22.75 0.93
N LEU A 224 7.78 22.80 -0.37
CA LEU A 224 6.86 23.25 -1.40
C LEU A 224 6.05 22.07 -1.96
N PHE A 225 4.74 22.25 -2.03
CA PHE A 225 3.78 21.28 -2.53
C PHE A 225 3.03 21.82 -3.74
N ARG A 226 2.63 20.91 -4.62
CA ARG A 226 1.80 21.19 -5.78
C ARG A 226 0.67 20.17 -5.84
N TYR A 227 -0.56 20.65 -5.90
CA TYR A 227 -1.77 19.84 -6.05
C TYR A 227 -2.40 20.13 -7.41
N SER A 228 -2.45 19.10 -8.26
CA SER A 228 -3.00 19.18 -9.61
C SER A 228 -3.91 17.97 -9.88
N ARG A 229 -4.43 17.85 -11.11
CA ARG A 229 -5.16 16.66 -11.56
C ARG A 229 -4.38 15.34 -11.45
N LEU A 230 -3.05 15.41 -11.28
CA LEU A 230 -2.17 14.26 -11.08
C LEU A 230 -2.03 13.87 -9.60
N GLY A 231 -2.65 14.63 -8.69
CA GLY A 231 -2.53 14.46 -7.25
C GLY A 231 -1.59 15.47 -6.61
N LEU A 232 -1.25 15.19 -5.35
CA LEU A 232 -0.33 16.00 -4.54
C LEU A 232 1.10 15.51 -4.72
N GLU A 233 2.01 16.42 -5.05
CA GLU A 233 3.44 16.16 -5.12
C GLU A 233 4.22 17.16 -4.25
N ARG A 234 5.31 16.69 -3.66
CA ARG A 234 6.30 17.54 -3.01
C ARG A 234 7.35 17.92 -4.04
N LEU A 235 7.48 19.21 -4.33
CA LEU A 235 8.50 19.73 -5.22
C LEU A 235 9.86 19.69 -4.50
N LYS A 236 10.90 19.28 -5.23
CA LYS A 236 12.27 19.36 -4.71
C LYS A 236 12.70 20.82 -4.73
N ASP A 237 13.31 21.28 -3.63
CA ASP A 237 13.99 22.56 -3.63
C ASP A 237 15.08 22.51 -4.72
N GLN A 238 15.08 23.51 -5.61
CA GLN A 238 16.10 23.66 -6.65
C GLN A 238 17.45 24.00 -6.02
#